data_AF-A0A1V5IJA5-F1
#
_entry.id   AF-A0A1V5IJA5-F1
#
_cell.length_a   1.000
_cell.length_b   1.000
_cell.length_c   1.000
_cell.angle_alpha   90.00
_cell.angle_beta   90.00
_cell.angle_gamma   90.00
#
_symmetry.space_group_name_H-M   'P 1'
#
loop_
_entity.id
_entity.type
_entity.pdbx_description
1 polymer ?
#
loop_
_entity_poly.entity_id
_entity_poly.type
_entity_poly.pdbx_seq_one_letter_code
_entity_poly.pdbx_strand_id
1 'polypeptide(L)'
;MEGPLERIEKEHGTLSTLQKILLSTDGSVTSLLEAIEGEEVMISTLSQNVVPADAKTAEELEIRPGDQVNHRIVELRNSRTREVLIYAVSDTPLERLEPGFRSDLMRADIPIGRILKKHAIESRREISHVGVRGSDARISRIFGIALNDQVLFRKYRIIRQGKPFISIEEVFPERSFRMGSGVFVSAPARLHLGLIDLNGSLGRIDGGIGIAVQLPRTVITAEHSPDLIVSGGTPPSARRAGDTAHRVLSSLGMCGGARIHIRAVPPGHVGLGSGTSLSLAVARALCELSGMPVPVRDLAMMTGRGGTSGIGTAAFESGGLIVDGGHSYGPGGEKQEFLPSSASPGIHPAPAVTGLNFPEEWEILIVIPEPLSTVSGAQETAIFRESCPVPLHEVREICHEVIMRLLPGVMEHDLDLFGAAVNRIQEIGFKRIERERQPLHLRELESCLRNAGAACAGMSSFGPVVYAVSGSGLDRLEAAARDLLGKKQAAFIRTRADNHGAIVRHL
;
A
#
# COMPACT_ATOMS: atom_id res chain seq x y z
N MET A 1 -41.16 -4.18 -12.89
CA MET A 1 -40.30 -3.06 -13.36
C MET A 1 -39.06 -3.08 -12.48
N GLU A 2 -37.88 -3.13 -13.10
CA GLU A 2 -36.57 -3.13 -12.40
C GLU A 2 -36.43 -1.83 -11.61
N GLY A 3 -36.03 -1.92 -10.34
CA GLY A 3 -35.88 -0.78 -9.44
C GLY A 3 -34.75 0.16 -9.90
N PRO A 4 -34.77 1.44 -9.52
CA PRO A 4 -33.72 2.38 -9.94
C PRO A 4 -32.31 1.98 -9.45
N LEU A 5 -32.20 1.38 -8.26
CA LEU A 5 -30.92 0.86 -7.76
C LEU A 5 -30.46 -0.39 -8.53
N GLU A 6 -31.36 -1.32 -8.85
CA GLU A 6 -31.04 -2.53 -9.61
C GLU A 6 -30.49 -2.20 -11.01
N ARG A 7 -31.06 -1.17 -11.66
CA ARG A 7 -30.53 -0.66 -12.94
C ARG A 7 -29.12 -0.11 -12.81
N ILE A 8 -28.84 0.67 -11.76
CA ILE A 8 -27.49 1.17 -11.49
C ILE A 8 -26.53 0.01 -11.28
N GLU A 9 -26.91 -1.00 -10.49
CA GLU A 9 -26.03 -2.15 -10.21
C GLU A 9 -25.70 -2.97 -11.47
N LYS A 10 -26.64 -3.04 -12.41
CA LYS A 10 -26.47 -3.73 -13.69
C LYS A 10 -25.59 -2.97 -14.68
N GLU A 11 -25.72 -1.64 -14.72
CA GLU A 11 -24.99 -0.78 -15.67
C GLU A 11 -23.60 -0.37 -15.15
N HIS A 12 -23.44 -0.23 -13.83
CA HIS A 12 -22.26 0.37 -13.20
C HIS A 12 -21.60 -0.50 -12.12
N GLY A 13 -22.14 -1.69 -11.84
CA GLY A 13 -21.61 -2.62 -10.85
C GLY A 13 -22.26 -2.48 -9.47
N THR A 14 -22.06 -3.50 -8.61
CA THR A 14 -22.71 -3.62 -7.31
C THR A 14 -22.46 -2.41 -6.41
N LEU A 15 -23.54 -1.87 -5.84
CA LEU A 15 -23.48 -0.78 -4.88
C LEU A 15 -23.27 -1.33 -3.47
N SER A 16 -22.47 -0.64 -2.65
CA SER A 16 -22.33 -0.93 -1.22
C SER A 16 -23.67 -0.69 -0.49
N THR A 17 -23.87 -1.32 0.67
CA THR A 17 -25.04 -1.04 1.52
C THR A 17 -25.17 0.45 1.83
N LEU A 18 -24.03 1.13 2.08
CA LEU A 18 -24.02 2.55 2.38
C LEU A 18 -24.41 3.40 1.19
N GLN A 19 -23.90 3.08 0.00
CA GLN A 19 -24.30 3.75 -1.25
C GLN A 19 -25.79 3.56 -1.52
N LYS A 20 -26.34 2.36 -1.31
CA LYS A 20 -27.79 2.10 -1.44
C LYS A 20 -28.59 2.96 -0.48
N ILE A 21 -28.20 3.04 0.80
CA ILE A 21 -28.86 3.89 1.80
C ILE A 21 -28.78 5.36 1.41
N LEU A 22 -27.60 5.88 1.03
CA LEU A 22 -27.44 7.27 0.60
C LEU A 22 -28.33 7.61 -0.60
N LEU A 23 -28.42 6.73 -1.59
CA LEU A 23 -29.25 6.96 -2.77
C LEU A 23 -30.75 6.87 -2.51
N SER A 24 -31.18 6.12 -1.49
CA SER A 24 -32.61 5.82 -1.24
C SER A 24 -33.21 6.45 0.01
N THR A 25 -32.41 7.01 0.92
CA THR A 25 -32.91 7.54 2.19
C THR A 25 -33.79 8.78 2.01
N ASP A 26 -34.91 8.81 2.71
CA ASP A 26 -35.81 9.95 2.86
C ASP A 26 -35.53 10.79 4.13
N GLY A 27 -34.49 10.42 4.89
CA GLY A 27 -34.02 11.10 6.08
C GLY A 27 -33.06 12.27 5.81
N SER A 28 -32.55 12.86 6.90
CA SER A 28 -31.50 13.90 6.84
C SER A 28 -30.15 13.27 6.52
N VAL A 29 -29.59 13.57 5.34
CA VAL A 29 -28.26 13.06 4.98
C VAL A 29 -27.18 13.61 5.89
N THR A 30 -27.31 14.85 6.36
CA THR A 30 -26.37 15.40 7.35
C THR A 30 -26.28 14.51 8.58
N SER A 31 -27.43 14.07 9.11
CA SER A 31 -27.48 13.21 10.30
C SER A 31 -26.97 11.80 10.01
N LEU A 32 -27.21 11.29 8.80
CA LEU A 32 -26.65 10.02 8.36
C LEU A 32 -25.12 10.10 8.25
N LEU A 33 -24.58 11.17 7.64
CA LEU A 33 -23.15 11.40 7.54
C LEU A 33 -22.50 11.57 8.91
N GLU A 34 -23.11 12.34 9.82
CA GLU A 34 -22.64 12.46 11.21
C GLU A 34 -22.56 11.08 11.89
N ALA A 35 -23.54 10.21 11.65
CA ALA A 35 -23.53 8.84 12.19
C ALA A 35 -22.48 7.93 11.52
N ILE A 36 -22.19 8.12 10.23
CA ILE A 36 -21.18 7.36 9.49
C ILE A 36 -19.77 7.76 9.92
N GLU A 37 -19.52 9.07 10.00
CA GLU A 37 -18.19 9.64 10.28
C GLU A 37 -17.86 9.62 11.78
N GLY A 38 -18.87 9.52 12.65
CA GLY A 38 -18.72 9.64 14.10
C GLY A 38 -18.37 11.07 14.56
N GLU A 39 -18.51 12.06 13.68
CA GLU A 39 -18.05 13.44 13.87
C GLU A 39 -19.09 14.43 13.32
N GLU A 40 -19.00 15.70 13.72
CA GLU A 40 -19.91 16.73 13.19
C GLU A 40 -19.62 17.02 11.71
N VAL A 41 -20.68 17.21 10.92
CA VAL A 41 -20.59 17.64 9.52
C VAL A 41 -20.86 19.14 9.43
N MET A 42 -19.87 19.88 8.93
CA MET A 42 -19.98 21.32 8.69
C MET A 42 -20.49 21.60 7.28
N ILE A 43 -21.10 22.77 7.10
CA ILE A 43 -21.46 23.27 5.77
C ILE A 43 -20.55 24.43 5.40
N SER A 44 -20.14 24.43 4.13
CA SER A 44 -19.47 25.54 3.47
C SER A 44 -20.30 25.97 2.27
N THR A 45 -20.81 27.20 2.27
CA THR A 45 -21.54 27.74 1.11
C THR A 45 -20.58 28.25 0.06
N LEU A 46 -20.73 27.71 -1.15
CA LEU A 46 -19.97 28.16 -2.33
C LEU A 46 -20.65 29.35 -3.00
N SER A 47 -21.97 29.31 -3.10
CA SER A 47 -22.76 30.43 -3.63
C SER A 47 -24.20 30.36 -3.14
N GLN A 48 -24.79 31.51 -2.87
CA GLN A 48 -26.21 31.63 -2.57
C GLN A 48 -26.74 32.92 -3.17
N ASN A 49 -27.63 32.79 -4.15
CA ASN A 49 -28.16 33.92 -4.91
C ASN A 49 -29.66 33.77 -5.11
N VAL A 50 -30.35 34.90 -5.21
CA VAL A 50 -31.74 34.93 -5.66
C VAL A 50 -31.74 35.06 -7.18
N VAL A 51 -32.32 34.07 -7.86
CA VAL A 51 -32.35 34.00 -9.33
C VAL A 51 -33.77 33.72 -9.81
N PRO A 52 -34.14 34.17 -11.02
CA PRO A 52 -35.40 33.76 -11.64
C PRO A 52 -35.38 32.26 -11.98
N ALA A 53 -36.46 31.54 -11.71
CA ALA A 53 -36.58 30.13 -12.04
C ALA A 53 -36.55 29.90 -13.56
N ASP A 54 -35.66 29.02 -14.02
CA ASP A 54 -35.67 28.54 -15.40
C ASP A 54 -36.82 27.54 -15.64
N ALA A 55 -36.99 27.08 -16.88
CA ALA A 55 -38.09 26.17 -17.23
C ALA A 55 -38.07 24.86 -16.43
N LYS A 56 -36.89 24.31 -16.14
CA LYS A 56 -36.72 23.04 -15.44
C LYS A 56 -36.99 23.19 -13.95
N THR A 57 -36.43 24.22 -13.32
CA THR A 57 -36.66 24.54 -11.91
C THR A 57 -38.13 24.90 -11.68
N ALA A 58 -38.76 25.62 -12.60
CA ALA A 58 -40.18 25.97 -12.52
C ALA A 58 -41.08 24.73 -12.56
N GLU A 59 -40.78 23.77 -13.45
CA GLU A 59 -41.48 22.48 -13.53
C GLU A 59 -41.30 21.67 -12.24
N GLU A 60 -40.06 21.53 -11.75
CA GLU A 60 -39.74 20.72 -10.56
C GLU A 60 -40.42 21.25 -9.29
N LEU A 61 -40.49 22.58 -9.15
CA LEU A 61 -41.08 23.26 -8.00
C LEU A 61 -42.57 23.59 -8.18
N GLU A 62 -43.16 23.31 -9.33
CA GLU A 62 -44.54 23.68 -9.67
C GLU A 62 -44.79 25.18 -9.44
N ILE A 63 -43.91 26.03 -9.97
CA ILE A 63 -43.97 27.50 -9.95
C ILE A 63 -43.96 28.04 -11.38
N ARG A 64 -44.11 29.36 -11.56
CA ARG A 64 -44.04 29.97 -12.89
C ARG A 64 -42.58 30.23 -13.28
N PRO A 65 -42.19 30.03 -14.55
CA PRO A 65 -40.91 30.51 -15.05
C PRO A 65 -40.73 32.01 -14.74
N GLY A 66 -39.59 32.38 -14.18
CA GLY A 66 -39.30 33.76 -13.75
C GLY A 66 -39.59 34.07 -12.28
N ASP A 67 -40.33 33.20 -11.56
CA ASP A 67 -40.54 33.35 -10.11
C ASP A 67 -39.19 33.31 -9.38
N GLN A 68 -39.05 34.09 -8.31
CA GLN A 68 -37.77 34.23 -7.61
C GLN A 68 -37.50 33.01 -6.71
N VAL A 69 -36.38 32.33 -6.96
CA VAL A 69 -35.90 31.21 -6.16
C VAL A 69 -34.58 31.56 -5.48
N ASN A 70 -34.41 31.06 -4.26
CA ASN A 70 -33.11 31.02 -3.61
C ASN A 70 -32.34 29.80 -4.14
N HIS A 71 -31.35 30.07 -4.98
CA HIS A 71 -30.42 29.07 -5.51
C HIS A 71 -29.19 29.01 -4.61
N ARG A 72 -28.96 27.84 -4.00
CA ARG A 72 -27.91 27.64 -3.02
C ARG A 72 -27.06 26.42 -3.37
N ILE A 73 -25.75 26.63 -3.45
CA ILE A 73 -24.73 25.62 -3.69
C ILE A 73 -23.85 25.51 -2.45
N VAL A 74 -23.77 24.30 -1.89
CA VAL A 74 -23.03 24.02 -0.66
C VAL A 74 -22.18 22.77 -0.78
N GLU A 75 -21.19 22.72 0.09
CA GLU A 75 -20.42 21.53 0.39
C GLU A 75 -20.71 21.10 1.84
N LEU A 76 -20.94 19.80 2.04
CA LEU A 76 -20.93 19.22 3.37
C LEU A 76 -19.54 18.63 3.60
N ARG A 77 -18.91 19.02 4.70
CA ARG A 77 -17.52 18.68 5.02
C ARG A 77 -17.42 17.99 6.37
N ASN A 78 -16.55 16.99 6.47
CA ASN A 78 -16.17 16.45 7.77
C ASN A 78 -15.46 17.57 8.58
N SER A 79 -15.92 17.83 9.80
CA SER A 79 -15.39 18.92 10.64
C SER A 79 -13.91 18.79 10.96
N ARG A 80 -13.44 17.55 11.14
CA ARG A 80 -12.08 17.20 11.52
C ARG A 80 -11.14 17.12 10.32
N THR A 81 -11.49 16.32 9.31
CA THR A 81 -10.61 16.07 8.15
C THR A 81 -10.70 17.17 7.09
N ARG A 82 -11.75 18.01 7.13
CA ARG A 82 -12.07 19.05 6.13
C ARG A 82 -12.40 18.50 4.73
N GLU A 83 -12.47 17.18 4.58
CA GLU A 83 -12.86 16.48 3.36
C GLU A 83 -14.29 16.86 2.96
N VAL A 84 -14.51 17.05 1.65
CA VAL A 84 -15.83 17.32 1.09
C VAL A 84 -16.53 15.99 0.85
N LEU A 85 -17.59 15.74 1.62
CA LEU A 85 -18.37 14.50 1.56
C LEU A 85 -19.48 14.59 0.50
N ILE A 86 -20.12 15.74 0.40
CA ILE A 86 -21.23 15.99 -0.52
C ILE A 86 -21.11 17.38 -1.12
N TYR A 87 -21.42 17.45 -2.41
CA TYR A 87 -21.76 18.68 -3.12
C TYR A 87 -23.27 18.70 -3.34
N ALA A 88 -23.94 19.76 -2.89
CA ALA A 88 -25.39 19.88 -3.00
C ALA A 88 -25.81 21.21 -3.63
N VAL A 89 -26.81 21.12 -4.50
CA VAL A 89 -27.49 22.26 -5.13
C VAL A 89 -28.95 22.21 -4.71
N SER A 90 -29.48 23.35 -4.29
CA SER A 90 -30.88 23.47 -3.86
C SER A 90 -31.53 24.73 -4.40
N ASP A 91 -32.80 24.59 -4.78
CA ASP A 91 -33.65 25.67 -5.25
C ASP A 91 -34.92 25.74 -4.38
N THR A 92 -35.19 26.93 -3.83
CA THR A 92 -36.34 27.16 -2.94
C THR A 92 -37.14 28.38 -3.38
N PRO A 93 -38.45 28.27 -3.68
CA PRO A 93 -39.29 29.41 -4.02
C PRO A 93 -39.43 30.39 -2.86
N LEU A 94 -39.05 31.65 -3.04
CA LEU A 94 -39.07 32.65 -1.97
C LEU A 94 -40.49 32.96 -1.48
N GLU A 95 -41.48 32.94 -2.38
CA GLU A 95 -42.87 33.23 -2.06
C GLU A 95 -43.50 32.20 -1.11
N ARG A 96 -42.92 31.00 -1.02
CA ARG A 96 -43.40 29.92 -0.15
C ARG A 96 -42.74 29.94 1.24
N LEU A 97 -41.81 30.86 1.50
CA LEU A 97 -41.06 30.89 2.75
C LEU A 97 -41.69 31.84 3.76
N GLU A 98 -41.97 31.32 4.95
CA GLU A 98 -42.30 32.14 6.11
C GLU A 98 -41.10 33.00 6.53
N PRO A 99 -41.30 34.22 7.07
CA PRO A 99 -40.21 35.17 7.35
C PRO A 99 -39.07 34.59 8.20
N GLY A 100 -39.39 33.83 9.25
CA GLY A 100 -38.39 33.22 10.13
C GLY A 100 -37.57 32.13 9.44
N PHE A 101 -38.23 31.25 8.68
CA PHE A 101 -37.57 30.21 7.89
C PHE A 101 -36.71 30.84 6.78
N ARG A 102 -37.23 31.87 6.11
CA ARG A 102 -36.49 32.62 5.09
C ARG A 102 -35.21 33.21 5.68
N SER A 103 -35.29 33.84 6.85
CA SER A 103 -34.11 34.43 7.50
C SER A 103 -33.03 33.39 7.79
N ASP A 104 -33.39 32.21 8.28
CA ASP A 104 -32.41 31.14 8.56
C ASP A 104 -31.89 30.49 7.27
N LEU A 105 -32.72 30.31 6.25
CA LEU A 105 -32.31 29.75 4.96
C LEU A 105 -31.34 30.68 4.21
N MET A 106 -31.52 31.99 4.36
CA MET A 106 -30.61 33.00 3.80
C MET A 106 -29.28 33.08 4.55
N ARG A 107 -29.11 32.38 5.68
CA ARG A 107 -27.81 32.24 6.34
C ARG A 107 -27.03 31.10 5.69
N ALA A 108 -25.86 31.46 5.15
CA ALA A 108 -25.00 30.57 4.39
C ALA A 108 -24.63 29.27 5.13
N ASP A 109 -24.42 29.27 6.44
CA ASP A 109 -23.74 28.12 7.08
C ASP A 109 -24.66 27.22 7.91
N ILE A 110 -25.96 27.17 7.60
CA ILE A 110 -26.92 26.29 8.28
C ILE A 110 -27.47 25.21 7.31
N PRO A 111 -27.37 23.90 7.65
CA PRO A 111 -27.98 22.83 6.86
C PRO A 111 -29.49 22.95 6.76
N ILE A 112 -30.05 22.74 5.56
CA ILE A 112 -31.50 22.75 5.33
C ILE A 112 -32.21 21.78 6.28
N GLY A 113 -31.64 20.58 6.50
CA GLY A 113 -32.19 19.61 7.47
C GLY A 113 -32.27 20.15 8.90
N ARG A 114 -31.25 20.91 9.35
CA ARG A 114 -31.25 21.55 10.69
C ARG A 114 -32.26 22.70 10.75
N ILE A 115 -32.43 23.47 9.67
CA ILE A 115 -33.43 24.55 9.58
C ILE A 115 -34.84 23.96 9.66
N LEU A 116 -35.14 22.92 8.87
CA LEU A 116 -36.44 22.22 8.91
C LEU A 116 -36.77 21.73 10.31
N LYS A 117 -35.79 21.14 11.01
CA LYS A 117 -35.96 20.68 12.40
C LYS A 117 -36.20 21.83 13.37
N LYS A 118 -35.44 22.94 13.27
CA LYS A 118 -35.57 24.13 14.12
C LYS A 118 -36.96 24.75 14.04
N HIS A 119 -37.55 24.79 12.84
CA HIS A 119 -38.88 25.35 12.60
C HIS A 119 -40.00 24.29 12.68
N ALA A 120 -39.69 23.07 13.15
CA ALA A 120 -40.63 21.96 13.25
C ALA A 120 -41.45 21.71 11.97
N ILE A 121 -40.81 21.82 10.80
CA ILE A 121 -41.48 21.68 9.51
C ILE A 121 -41.71 20.20 9.21
N GLU A 122 -42.97 19.79 9.26
CA GLU A 122 -43.42 18.50 8.74
C GLU A 122 -43.29 18.47 7.22
N SER A 123 -42.50 17.52 6.73
CA SER A 123 -42.23 17.35 5.31
C SER A 123 -41.85 15.90 5.01
N ARG A 124 -41.94 15.54 3.73
CA ARG A 124 -41.46 14.25 3.21
C ARG A 124 -40.57 14.47 2.01
N ARG A 125 -39.64 13.54 1.77
CA ARG A 125 -38.77 13.57 0.58
C ARG A 125 -39.34 12.65 -0.49
N GLU A 126 -39.42 13.14 -1.72
CA GLU A 126 -39.73 12.35 -2.91
C GLU A 126 -38.50 12.27 -3.80
N ILE A 127 -37.87 11.09 -3.85
CA ILE A 127 -36.72 10.85 -4.72
C ILE A 127 -37.23 10.70 -6.15
N SER A 128 -36.84 11.63 -7.02
CA SER A 128 -37.27 11.65 -8.42
C SER A 128 -36.25 10.96 -9.33
N HIS A 129 -34.96 11.05 -9.01
CA HIS A 129 -33.90 10.49 -9.83
C HIS A 129 -32.70 10.07 -9.00
N VAL A 130 -32.07 8.95 -9.38
CA VAL A 130 -30.79 8.49 -8.85
C VAL A 130 -29.98 7.95 -10.02
N GLY A 131 -28.66 8.09 -9.96
CA GLY A 131 -27.80 7.60 -11.03
C GLY A 131 -26.32 7.72 -10.75
N VAL A 132 -25.54 7.29 -11.73
CA VAL A 132 -24.08 7.44 -11.81
C VAL A 132 -23.78 8.34 -12.99
N ARG A 133 -22.84 9.28 -12.84
CA ARG A 133 -22.31 10.07 -13.97
C ARG A 133 -20.81 10.32 -13.79
N GLY A 134 -20.14 10.69 -14.88
CA GLY A 134 -18.75 11.15 -14.80
C GLY A 134 -18.66 12.55 -14.18
N SER A 135 -17.60 12.80 -13.42
CA SER A 135 -17.27 14.12 -12.87
C SER A 135 -16.87 15.11 -13.98
N ASP A 136 -17.37 16.34 -13.86
CA ASP A 136 -16.87 17.48 -14.64
C ASP A 136 -15.71 18.18 -13.92
N ALA A 137 -15.08 19.17 -14.58
CA ALA A 137 -13.93 19.87 -14.03
C ALA A 137 -14.20 20.58 -12.68
N ARG A 138 -15.47 20.94 -12.39
CA ARG A 138 -15.85 21.56 -11.11
C ARG A 138 -15.93 20.49 -10.03
N ILE A 139 -16.67 19.43 -10.27
CA ILE A 139 -16.85 18.29 -9.35
C ILE A 139 -15.50 17.62 -9.05
N SER A 140 -14.65 17.43 -10.05
CA SER A 140 -13.29 16.94 -9.89
C SER A 140 -12.47 17.79 -8.92
N ARG A 141 -12.53 19.13 -9.04
CA ARG A 141 -11.81 20.04 -8.15
C ARG A 141 -12.35 20.02 -6.73
N ILE A 142 -13.67 19.97 -6.57
CA ILE A 142 -14.35 20.00 -5.26
C ILE A 142 -14.00 18.76 -4.44
N PHE A 143 -14.06 17.58 -5.06
CA PHE A 143 -13.79 16.31 -4.37
C PHE A 143 -12.33 15.84 -4.44
N GLY A 144 -11.48 16.52 -5.21
CA GLY A 144 -10.09 16.08 -5.43
C GLY A 144 -9.98 14.77 -6.22
N ILE A 145 -10.91 14.52 -7.15
CA ILE A 145 -10.97 13.31 -7.99
C ILE A 145 -10.60 13.63 -9.45
N ALA A 146 -10.28 12.61 -10.26
CA ALA A 146 -9.92 12.83 -11.66
C ALA A 146 -11.14 13.29 -12.50
N LEU A 147 -10.89 13.83 -13.69
CA LEU A 147 -11.95 14.15 -14.65
C LEU A 147 -12.59 12.85 -15.17
N ASN A 148 -13.92 12.83 -15.30
CA ASN A 148 -14.71 11.64 -15.66
C ASN A 148 -14.69 10.49 -14.63
N ASP A 149 -14.13 10.68 -13.44
CA ASP A 149 -14.33 9.73 -12.34
C ASP A 149 -15.81 9.62 -12.00
N GLN A 150 -16.26 8.41 -11.64
CA GLN A 150 -17.66 8.19 -11.34
C GLN A 150 -18.08 8.90 -10.06
N VAL A 151 -19.22 9.57 -10.13
CA VAL A 151 -19.93 10.12 -8.98
C VAL A 151 -21.33 9.56 -8.95
N LEU A 152 -21.80 9.30 -7.72
CA LEU A 152 -23.20 9.01 -7.47
C LEU A 152 -23.96 10.32 -7.36
N PHE A 153 -25.21 10.34 -7.79
CA PHE A 153 -26.06 11.48 -7.53
C PHE A 153 -27.50 11.04 -7.27
N ARG A 154 -28.21 11.90 -6.54
CA ARG A 154 -29.65 11.77 -6.33
C ARG A 154 -30.30 13.13 -6.40
N LYS A 155 -31.50 13.15 -6.94
CA LYS A 155 -32.35 14.32 -7.02
C LYS A 155 -33.69 14.01 -6.37
N TYR A 156 -34.13 14.93 -5.52
CA TYR A 156 -35.37 14.75 -4.77
C TYR A 156 -36.03 16.09 -4.47
N ARG A 157 -37.31 16.03 -4.13
CA ARG A 157 -38.10 17.18 -3.70
C ARG A 157 -38.50 17.01 -2.25
N ILE A 158 -38.39 18.08 -1.47
CA ILE A 158 -39.03 18.16 -0.16
C ILE A 158 -40.46 18.65 -0.39
N ILE A 159 -41.45 17.86 0.00
CA ILE A 159 -42.87 18.20 -0.14
C ILE A 159 -43.39 18.70 1.21
N ARG A 160 -44.05 19.86 1.20
CA ARG A 160 -44.72 20.45 2.37
C ARG A 160 -46.16 20.78 1.99
N GLN A 161 -47.13 20.37 2.80
CA GLN A 161 -48.57 20.60 2.56
C GLN A 161 -49.01 20.19 1.13
N GLY A 162 -48.47 19.08 0.64
CA GLY A 162 -48.81 18.55 -0.69
C GLY A 162 -48.18 19.28 -1.88
N LYS A 163 -47.32 20.29 -1.67
CA LYS A 163 -46.64 21.03 -2.75
C LYS A 163 -45.11 20.90 -2.66
N PRO A 164 -44.39 20.95 -3.79
CA PRO A 164 -42.93 21.04 -3.80
C PRO A 164 -42.42 22.27 -3.05
N PHE A 165 -41.57 22.06 -2.06
CA PHE A 165 -41.05 23.13 -1.20
C PHE A 165 -39.60 23.45 -1.52
N ILE A 166 -38.77 22.43 -1.76
CA ILE A 166 -37.36 22.57 -2.13
C ILE A 166 -37.00 21.46 -3.13
N SER A 167 -36.31 21.80 -4.22
CA SER A 167 -35.65 20.83 -5.11
C SER A 167 -34.19 20.72 -4.71
N ILE A 168 -33.67 19.50 -4.55
CA ILE A 168 -32.30 19.25 -4.10
C ILE A 168 -31.65 18.20 -4.99
N GLU A 169 -30.46 18.51 -5.50
CA GLU A 169 -29.54 17.55 -6.10
C GLU A 169 -28.32 17.40 -5.20
N GLU A 170 -28.00 16.17 -4.81
CA GLU A 170 -26.82 15.82 -4.03
C GLU A 170 -25.92 14.91 -4.87
N VAL A 171 -24.63 15.21 -4.86
CA VAL A 171 -23.58 14.47 -5.57
C VAL A 171 -22.57 13.98 -4.55
N PHE A 172 -22.14 12.73 -4.70
CA PHE A 172 -21.21 12.03 -3.83
C PHE A 172 -20.09 11.41 -4.69
N PRO A 173 -18.82 11.44 -4.28
CA PRO A 173 -17.80 10.63 -4.92
C PRO A 173 -18.18 9.16 -4.77
N GLU A 174 -18.21 8.41 -5.87
CA GLU A 174 -18.65 7.01 -5.86
C GLU A 174 -17.83 6.19 -4.85
N ARG A 175 -16.52 6.45 -4.78
CA ARG A 175 -15.59 5.72 -3.92
C ARG A 175 -15.67 6.08 -2.44
N SER A 176 -16.04 7.32 -2.07
CA SER A 176 -16.01 7.78 -0.67
C SER A 176 -17.01 7.05 0.24
N PHE A 177 -18.06 6.46 -0.35
CA PHE A 177 -19.08 5.70 0.39
C PHE A 177 -19.15 4.24 -0.03
N ARG A 178 -18.19 3.77 -0.83
CA ARG A 178 -17.82 2.37 -0.77
C ARG A 178 -17.14 2.18 0.57
N MET A 179 -17.84 1.59 1.53
CA MET A 179 -17.15 0.82 2.56
C MET A 179 -16.39 -0.28 1.81
N GLY A 180 -15.16 0.03 1.44
CA GLY A 180 -14.26 -0.87 0.76
C GLY A 180 -13.92 -1.98 1.74
N SER A 181 -14.57 -3.13 1.59
CA SER A 181 -14.47 -4.26 2.50
C SER A 181 -13.10 -4.93 2.48
N GLY A 182 -12.10 -4.36 1.80
CA GLY A 182 -10.76 -4.91 1.73
C GLY A 182 -9.62 -3.94 1.45
N VAL A 183 -8.41 -4.39 1.76
CA VAL A 183 -7.14 -3.73 1.48
C VAL A 183 -6.30 -4.65 0.59
N PHE A 184 -5.78 -4.11 -0.50
CA PHE A 184 -4.79 -4.74 -1.36
C PHE A 184 -3.39 -4.28 -0.96
N VAL A 185 -2.47 -5.22 -0.82
CA VAL A 185 -1.05 -4.93 -0.61
C VAL A 185 -0.20 -5.71 -1.60
N SER A 186 0.70 -5.02 -2.29
CA SER A 186 1.70 -5.60 -3.17
C SER A 186 3.09 -5.14 -2.79
N ALA A 187 3.91 -6.04 -2.25
CA ALA A 187 5.25 -5.76 -1.75
C ALA A 187 6.34 -6.34 -2.65
N PRO A 188 7.44 -5.61 -2.89
CA PRO A 188 8.54 -6.10 -3.70
C PRO A 188 9.28 -7.24 -2.98
N ALA A 189 9.91 -8.11 -3.76
CA ALA A 189 10.99 -8.94 -3.22
C ALA A 189 12.27 -8.10 -3.05
N ARG A 190 13.28 -8.66 -2.39
CA ARG A 190 14.62 -8.05 -2.39
C ARG A 190 15.72 -9.06 -2.63
N LEU A 191 16.79 -8.59 -3.25
CA LEU A 191 18.09 -9.23 -3.30
C LEU A 191 18.93 -8.76 -2.12
N HIS A 192 19.64 -9.69 -1.46
CA HIS A 192 20.53 -9.39 -0.33
C HIS A 192 21.98 -9.66 -0.74
N LEU A 193 22.68 -8.57 -1.07
CA LEU A 193 24.01 -8.57 -1.66
C LEU A 193 25.09 -9.00 -0.67
N GLY A 194 24.90 -8.78 0.64
CA GLY A 194 25.86 -9.16 1.68
C GLY A 194 25.62 -8.47 3.02
N LEU A 195 26.27 -8.99 4.07
CA LEU A 195 26.41 -8.32 5.38
C LEU A 195 27.78 -7.65 5.47
N ILE A 196 27.87 -6.54 6.19
CA ILE A 196 29.04 -5.65 6.25
C ILE A 196 29.96 -6.02 7.41
N ASP A 197 29.50 -5.88 8.66
CA ASP A 197 30.30 -6.05 9.87
C ASP A 197 29.81 -7.22 10.72
N LEU A 198 30.36 -8.41 10.46
CA LEU A 198 30.23 -9.56 11.36
C LEU A 198 31.50 -9.77 12.20
N ASN A 199 32.20 -8.68 12.53
CA ASN A 199 33.37 -8.69 13.40
C ASN A 199 33.05 -8.10 14.78
N GLY A 200 32.33 -6.97 14.83
CA GLY A 200 31.83 -6.40 16.08
C GLY A 200 32.80 -5.51 16.85
N SER A 201 34.04 -5.32 16.39
CA SER A 201 35.09 -4.59 17.14
C SER A 201 34.78 -3.11 17.42
N LEU A 202 33.83 -2.51 16.70
CA LEU A 202 33.37 -1.13 16.92
C LEU A 202 32.11 -1.02 17.79
N GLY A 203 31.68 -2.12 18.42
CA GLY A 203 30.43 -2.13 19.22
C GLY A 203 29.17 -2.09 18.36
N ARG A 204 29.28 -2.50 17.09
CA ARG A 204 28.15 -2.71 16.17
C ARG A 204 28.38 -3.94 15.31
N ILE A 205 27.31 -4.65 14.97
CA ILE A 205 27.35 -5.82 14.08
C ILE A 205 26.26 -5.76 13.02
N ASP A 206 26.34 -6.69 12.08
CA ASP A 206 25.49 -6.86 10.92
C ASP A 206 25.71 -5.76 9.86
N GLY A 207 24.70 -4.99 9.50
CA GLY A 207 24.78 -4.05 8.39
C GLY A 207 24.54 -4.75 7.07
N GLY A 208 23.40 -4.51 6.44
CA GLY A 208 23.01 -5.16 5.19
C GLY A 208 23.18 -4.27 3.98
N ILE A 209 23.45 -4.89 2.82
CA ILE A 209 23.34 -4.29 1.49
C ILE A 209 22.29 -5.06 0.67
N GLY A 210 21.32 -4.38 0.05
CA GLY A 210 20.33 -5.05 -0.79
C GLY A 210 19.57 -4.17 -1.77
N ILE A 211 18.87 -4.80 -2.71
CA ILE A 211 18.13 -4.15 -3.80
C ILE A 211 16.69 -4.65 -3.79
N ALA A 212 15.71 -3.75 -3.73
CA ALA A 212 14.31 -4.12 -3.96
C ALA A 212 14.07 -4.37 -5.46
N VAL A 213 13.32 -5.42 -5.80
CA VAL A 213 13.06 -5.82 -7.19
C VAL A 213 11.57 -5.80 -7.52
N GLN A 214 11.23 -5.38 -8.74
CA GLN A 214 9.83 -5.27 -9.17
C GLN A 214 9.12 -6.62 -9.23
N LEU A 215 9.82 -7.67 -9.67
CA LEU A 215 9.34 -9.03 -9.74
C LEU A 215 10.35 -10.00 -9.13
N PRO A 216 9.89 -11.09 -8.48
CA PRO A 216 8.49 -11.39 -8.16
C PRO A 216 7.98 -10.54 -6.97
N ARG A 217 6.65 -10.42 -6.83
CA ARG A 217 6.02 -9.68 -5.71
C ARG A 217 5.25 -10.60 -4.76
N THR A 218 5.15 -10.17 -3.51
CA THR A 218 4.13 -10.69 -2.60
C THR A 218 2.87 -9.87 -2.77
N VAL A 219 1.75 -10.51 -3.08
CA VAL A 219 0.46 -9.86 -3.33
C VAL A 219 -0.61 -10.50 -2.47
N ILE A 220 -1.27 -9.69 -1.64
CA ILE A 220 -2.38 -10.14 -0.80
C ILE A 220 -3.56 -9.18 -0.91
N THR A 221 -4.74 -9.70 -0.58
CA THR A 221 -5.89 -8.89 -0.20
C THR A 221 -6.35 -9.30 1.18
N ALA A 222 -6.78 -8.34 1.99
CA ALA A 222 -7.37 -8.60 3.29
C ALA A 222 -8.75 -7.94 3.33
N GLU A 223 -9.70 -8.54 4.04
CA GLU A 223 -11.06 -8.02 4.25
C GLU A 223 -11.48 -8.19 5.71
N HIS A 224 -12.42 -7.39 6.20
CA HIS A 224 -13.02 -7.64 7.51
C HIS A 224 -13.76 -8.97 7.54
N SER A 225 -13.58 -9.72 8.63
CA SER A 225 -14.25 -11.00 8.86
C SER A 225 -14.41 -11.23 10.37
N PRO A 226 -15.50 -11.87 10.84
CA PRO A 226 -15.61 -12.28 12.23
C PRO A 226 -14.45 -13.20 12.67
N ASP A 227 -14.06 -14.11 11.77
CA ASP A 227 -13.00 -15.09 11.98
C ASP A 227 -11.74 -14.76 11.18
N LEU A 228 -10.58 -15.17 11.68
CA LEU A 228 -9.32 -15.12 10.94
C LEU A 228 -9.27 -16.28 9.93
N ILE A 229 -9.40 -15.95 8.65
CA ILE A 229 -9.40 -16.93 7.56
C ILE A 229 -8.26 -16.60 6.60
N VAL A 230 -7.37 -17.55 6.34
CA VAL A 230 -6.29 -17.40 5.37
C VAL A 230 -6.49 -18.37 4.22
N SER A 231 -6.45 -17.87 2.98
CA SER A 231 -6.60 -18.65 1.76
C SER A 231 -5.54 -18.29 0.71
N GLY A 232 -5.34 -19.15 -0.29
CA GLY A 232 -4.31 -18.97 -1.31
C GLY A 232 -2.88 -19.26 -0.82
N GLY A 233 -1.91 -19.05 -1.71
CA GLY A 233 -0.51 -19.38 -1.45
C GLY A 233 -0.24 -20.88 -1.21
N THR A 234 0.96 -21.19 -0.74
CA THR A 234 1.36 -22.54 -0.30
C THR A 234 1.05 -22.73 1.20
N PRO A 235 0.93 -23.98 1.70
CA PRO A 235 0.67 -24.23 3.12
C PRO A 235 1.67 -23.53 4.07
N PRO A 236 3.00 -23.49 3.81
CA PRO A 236 3.93 -22.72 4.63
C PRO A 236 3.65 -21.21 4.64
N SER A 237 3.30 -20.62 3.50
CA SER A 237 2.96 -19.19 3.44
C SER A 237 1.64 -18.87 4.13
N ALA A 238 0.62 -19.72 4.00
CA ALA A 238 -0.67 -19.53 4.65
C ALA A 238 -0.53 -19.58 6.19
N ARG A 239 0.22 -20.55 6.73
CA ARG A 239 0.54 -20.61 8.16
C ARG A 239 1.23 -19.33 8.64
N ARG A 240 2.26 -18.87 7.94
CA ARG A 240 2.97 -17.64 8.29
C ARG A 240 2.07 -16.41 8.29
N ALA A 241 1.19 -16.29 7.30
CA ALA A 241 0.22 -15.19 7.25
C ALA A 241 -0.74 -15.25 8.43
N GLY A 242 -1.25 -16.44 8.79
CA GLY A 242 -2.08 -16.64 9.98
C GLY A 242 -1.37 -16.27 11.28
N ASP A 243 -0.15 -16.77 11.51
CA ASP A 243 0.65 -16.44 12.69
C ASP A 243 0.92 -14.93 12.80
N THR A 244 1.20 -14.30 11.66
CA THR A 244 1.44 -12.85 11.59
C THR A 244 0.15 -12.10 11.94
N ALA A 245 -0.97 -12.47 11.32
CA ALA A 245 -2.26 -11.83 11.55
C ALA A 245 -2.69 -11.93 13.01
N HIS A 246 -2.54 -13.11 13.63
CA HIS A 246 -2.84 -13.30 15.04
C HIS A 246 -2.01 -12.35 15.93
N ARG A 247 -0.68 -12.25 15.69
CA ARG A 247 0.17 -11.32 16.46
C ARG A 247 -0.27 -9.88 16.30
N VAL A 248 -0.51 -9.44 15.08
CA VAL A 248 -0.90 -8.05 14.77
C VAL A 248 -2.24 -7.70 15.41
N LEU A 249 -3.27 -8.55 15.25
CA LEU A 249 -4.58 -8.34 15.86
C LEU A 249 -4.49 -8.30 17.39
N SER A 250 -3.67 -9.17 17.99
CA SER A 250 -3.42 -9.17 19.43
C SER A 250 -2.73 -7.88 19.89
N SER A 251 -1.72 -7.40 19.16
CA SER A 251 -1.03 -6.15 19.45
C SER A 251 -1.92 -4.90 19.31
N LEU A 252 -2.92 -4.95 18.43
CA LEU A 252 -3.91 -3.88 18.26
C LEU A 252 -5.07 -3.95 19.28
N GLY A 253 -5.12 -4.99 20.12
CA GLY A 253 -6.20 -5.18 21.10
C GLY A 253 -7.57 -5.43 20.45
N MET A 254 -7.61 -5.96 19.23
CA MET A 254 -8.84 -6.13 18.46
C MET A 254 -9.51 -7.47 18.73
N CYS A 255 -10.80 -7.43 19.05
CA CYS A 255 -11.68 -8.60 19.11
C CYS A 255 -12.35 -8.78 17.74
N GLY A 256 -11.83 -9.69 16.91
CA GLY A 256 -12.34 -9.98 15.57
C GLY A 256 -11.30 -10.67 14.70
N GLY A 257 -11.62 -10.84 13.42
CA GLY A 257 -10.74 -11.49 12.46
C GLY A 257 -10.57 -10.68 11.17
N ALA A 258 -9.95 -11.34 10.19
CA ALA A 258 -9.81 -10.84 8.84
C ALA A 258 -9.77 -12.02 7.87
N ARG A 259 -10.34 -11.84 6.68
CA ARG A 259 -10.15 -12.77 5.57
C ARG A 259 -8.96 -12.30 4.75
N ILE A 260 -7.88 -13.06 4.78
CA ILE A 260 -6.65 -12.79 4.02
C ILE A 260 -6.58 -13.78 2.86
N HIS A 261 -6.41 -13.27 1.64
CA HIS A 261 -6.17 -14.06 0.45
C HIS A 261 -4.79 -13.75 -0.13
N ILE A 262 -3.92 -14.75 -0.15
CA ILE A 262 -2.57 -14.67 -0.73
C ILE A 262 -2.67 -14.97 -2.22
N ARG A 263 -2.61 -13.93 -3.06
CA ARG A 263 -2.65 -14.06 -4.52
C ARG A 263 -1.32 -14.56 -5.08
N ALA A 264 -0.21 -14.03 -4.57
CA ALA A 264 1.13 -14.41 -4.99
C ALA A 264 2.13 -14.22 -3.85
N VAL A 265 3.14 -15.10 -3.79
CA VAL A 265 4.28 -14.96 -2.88
C VAL A 265 5.50 -15.61 -3.53
N PRO A 266 6.69 -14.98 -3.50
CA PRO A 266 7.90 -15.62 -3.97
C PRO A 266 8.21 -16.89 -3.14
N PRO A 267 8.95 -17.87 -3.69
CA PRO A 267 9.33 -19.07 -2.94
C PRO A 267 9.96 -18.75 -1.59
N GLY A 268 9.65 -19.59 -0.59
CA GLY A 268 10.21 -19.48 0.76
C GLY A 268 11.68 -19.88 0.80
N HIS A 269 12.48 -19.18 1.61
CA HIS A 269 13.88 -19.58 1.92
C HIS A 269 14.82 -19.65 0.71
N VAL A 270 14.50 -18.95 -0.38
CA VAL A 270 15.34 -18.91 -1.58
C VAL A 270 16.24 -17.67 -1.69
N GLY A 271 16.22 -16.78 -0.71
CA GLY A 271 17.01 -15.53 -0.74
C GLY A 271 16.25 -14.32 -1.29
N LEU A 272 14.96 -14.44 -1.61
CA LEU A 272 14.11 -13.30 -2.07
C LEU A 272 13.36 -12.61 -0.93
N GLY A 273 13.51 -13.13 0.29
CA GLY A 273 12.96 -12.48 1.47
C GLY A 273 11.44 -12.55 1.65
N SER A 274 10.77 -13.48 0.95
CA SER A 274 9.32 -13.72 0.99
C SER A 274 8.71 -13.74 2.40
N GLY A 275 9.44 -14.25 3.39
CA GLY A 275 8.97 -14.29 4.78
C GLY A 275 8.78 -12.92 5.44
N THR A 276 9.62 -11.93 5.12
CA THR A 276 9.47 -10.56 5.63
C THR A 276 8.40 -9.81 4.84
N SER A 277 8.43 -9.91 3.50
CA SER A 277 7.47 -9.19 2.66
C SER A 277 6.04 -9.63 2.91
N LEU A 278 5.79 -10.94 3.11
CA LEU A 278 4.47 -11.46 3.48
C LEU A 278 4.04 -11.00 4.87
N SER A 279 4.93 -11.06 5.87
CA SER A 279 4.58 -10.61 7.21
C SER A 279 4.25 -9.11 7.23
N LEU A 280 5.07 -8.27 6.59
CA LEU A 280 4.82 -6.83 6.49
C LEU A 280 3.56 -6.51 5.68
N ALA A 281 3.30 -7.23 4.59
CA ALA A 281 2.09 -7.05 3.79
C ALA A 281 0.83 -7.35 4.61
N VAL A 282 0.81 -8.47 5.35
CA VAL A 282 -0.30 -8.82 6.24
C VAL A 282 -0.49 -7.79 7.33
N ALA A 283 0.59 -7.37 8.00
CA ALA A 283 0.52 -6.36 9.05
C ALA A 283 0.00 -5.03 8.53
N ARG A 284 0.51 -4.57 7.38
CA ARG A 284 0.03 -3.36 6.72
C ARG A 284 -1.46 -3.47 6.38
N ALA A 285 -1.88 -4.56 5.74
CA ALA A 285 -3.28 -4.73 5.35
C ALA A 285 -4.24 -4.69 6.55
N LEU A 286 -3.86 -5.31 7.67
CA LEU A 286 -4.68 -5.30 8.89
C LEU A 286 -4.71 -3.91 9.55
N CYS A 287 -3.58 -3.22 9.66
CA CYS A 287 -3.52 -1.87 10.19
C CYS A 287 -4.38 -0.89 9.36
N GLU A 288 -4.33 -1.00 8.04
CA GLU A 288 -5.13 -0.17 7.13
C GLU A 288 -6.63 -0.51 7.21
N LEU A 289 -6.99 -1.80 7.30
CA LEU A 289 -8.38 -2.21 7.55
C LEU A 289 -8.93 -1.65 8.86
N SER A 290 -8.08 -1.57 9.88
CA SER A 290 -8.46 -1.06 11.19
C SER A 290 -8.45 0.48 11.28
N GLY A 291 -8.14 1.18 10.18
CA GLY A 291 -8.03 2.65 10.18
C GLY A 291 -6.88 3.17 11.05
N MET A 292 -5.87 2.34 11.32
CA MET A 292 -4.71 2.67 12.16
C MET A 292 -3.44 2.57 11.31
N PRO A 293 -3.07 3.60 10.53
CA PRO A 293 -1.84 3.59 9.77
C PRO A 293 -0.63 3.57 10.72
N VAL A 294 0.19 2.53 10.62
CA VAL A 294 1.38 2.32 11.45
C VAL A 294 2.64 2.43 10.57
N PRO A 295 3.70 3.13 11.02
CA PRO A 295 4.99 3.19 10.32
C PRO A 295 5.56 1.80 10.04
N VAL A 296 6.22 1.61 8.89
CA VAL A 296 6.69 0.28 8.44
C VAL A 296 7.68 -0.34 9.44
N ARG A 297 8.51 0.49 10.07
CA ARG A 297 9.45 0.08 11.12
C ARG A 297 8.72 -0.54 12.33
N ASP A 298 7.57 -0.02 12.71
CA ASP A 298 6.75 -0.55 13.80
C ASP A 298 5.99 -1.80 13.38
N LEU A 299 5.55 -1.89 12.12
CA LEU A 299 5.01 -3.13 11.55
C LEU A 299 6.06 -4.27 11.60
N ALA A 300 7.32 -3.97 11.30
CA ALA A 300 8.40 -4.94 11.40
C ALA A 300 8.60 -5.42 12.85
N MET A 301 8.45 -4.53 13.84
CA MET A 301 8.47 -4.89 15.26
C MET A 301 7.32 -5.83 15.63
N MET A 302 6.08 -5.47 15.27
CA MET A 302 4.89 -6.29 15.54
C MET A 302 5.00 -7.70 14.94
N THR A 303 5.69 -7.81 13.81
CA THR A 303 5.87 -9.09 13.11
C THR A 303 7.15 -9.84 13.47
N GLY A 304 8.01 -9.27 14.32
CA GLY A 304 9.29 -9.86 14.71
C GLY A 304 10.25 -10.02 13.53
N ARG A 305 10.35 -9.01 12.67
CA ARG A 305 11.23 -8.98 11.48
C ARG A 305 12.27 -7.88 11.61
N GLY A 306 13.45 -8.10 11.01
CA GLY A 306 14.51 -7.09 10.90
C GLY A 306 15.66 -7.20 11.91
N GLY A 307 15.75 -8.27 12.71
CA GLY A 307 16.76 -8.41 13.79
C GLY A 307 18.22 -8.72 13.37
N THR A 308 18.54 -8.66 12.08
CA THR A 308 19.91 -8.76 11.55
C THR A 308 20.12 -7.71 10.47
N SER A 309 19.16 -7.57 9.56
CA SER A 309 19.21 -6.53 8.53
C SER A 309 17.85 -5.85 8.39
N GLY A 310 17.90 -4.53 8.25
CA GLY A 310 16.78 -3.64 7.99
C GLY A 310 16.37 -3.57 6.52
N ILE A 311 17.15 -4.14 5.58
CA ILE A 311 16.87 -4.07 4.13
C ILE A 311 15.45 -4.54 3.82
N GLY A 312 15.00 -5.66 4.39
CA GLY A 312 13.67 -6.19 4.07
C GLY A 312 12.53 -5.24 4.47
N THR A 313 12.75 -4.44 5.51
CA THR A 313 11.81 -3.42 6.00
C THR A 313 11.90 -2.16 5.14
N ALA A 314 13.11 -1.67 4.88
CA ALA A 314 13.33 -0.50 4.02
C ALA A 314 12.87 -0.75 2.56
N ALA A 315 13.09 -1.95 2.03
CA ALA A 315 12.62 -2.36 0.71
C ALA A 315 11.10 -2.38 0.61
N PHE A 316 10.41 -2.68 1.72
CA PHE A 316 8.96 -2.57 1.78
C PHE A 316 8.50 -1.11 1.86
N GLU A 317 9.25 -0.24 2.55
CA GLU A 317 8.89 1.15 2.76
C GLU A 317 9.14 2.05 1.55
N SER A 318 10.33 1.95 0.95
CA SER A 318 10.78 2.89 -0.09
C SER A 318 11.38 2.22 -1.33
N GLY A 319 11.77 0.95 -1.25
CA GLY A 319 12.45 0.27 -2.36
C GLY A 319 13.91 0.74 -2.55
N GLY A 320 14.43 0.61 -3.77
CA GLY A 320 15.75 1.05 -4.19
C GLY A 320 16.90 0.13 -3.78
N LEU A 321 18.12 0.66 -3.86
CA LEU A 321 19.31 0.13 -3.22
C LEU A 321 19.34 0.63 -1.77
N ILE A 322 19.51 -0.29 -0.83
CA ILE A 322 19.51 0.00 0.61
C ILE A 322 20.83 -0.48 1.22
N VAL A 323 21.40 0.37 2.07
CA VAL A 323 22.44 -0.01 3.02
C VAL A 323 21.95 0.31 4.43
N ASP A 324 21.97 -0.66 5.33
CA ASP A 324 21.63 -0.46 6.74
C ASP A 324 22.87 -0.49 7.65
N GLY A 325 22.75 0.15 8.80
CA GLY A 325 23.86 0.34 9.74
C GLY A 325 23.99 -0.76 10.79
N GLY A 326 23.27 -1.88 10.63
CA GLY A 326 23.25 -2.98 11.59
C GLY A 326 22.71 -2.59 12.98
N HIS A 327 23.25 -3.23 14.01
CA HIS A 327 22.78 -3.10 15.40
C HIS A 327 23.93 -2.78 16.35
N SER A 328 23.64 -2.10 17.46
CA SER A 328 24.60 -1.98 18.57
C SER A 328 24.91 -3.36 19.16
N TYR A 329 26.17 -3.61 19.49
CA TYR A 329 26.70 -4.91 19.89
C TYR A 329 27.56 -4.84 21.14
N GLY A 330 27.49 -5.88 21.97
CA GLY A 330 28.26 -6.01 23.20
C GLY A 330 27.51 -5.50 24.43
N PRO A 331 28.17 -5.35 25.59
CA PRO A 331 27.50 -4.99 26.84
C PRO A 331 26.65 -3.71 26.73
N GLY A 332 25.35 -3.82 27.03
CA GLY A 332 24.38 -2.71 26.91
C GLY A 332 23.90 -2.42 25.47
N GLY A 333 24.42 -3.14 24.48
CA GLY A 333 23.94 -3.10 23.10
C GLY A 333 22.69 -3.96 22.88
N GLU A 334 21.95 -3.62 21.83
CA GLU A 334 20.76 -4.35 21.38
C GLU A 334 21.04 -5.85 21.12
N LYS A 335 22.19 -6.20 20.53
CA LYS A 335 22.59 -7.60 20.29
C LYS A 335 23.79 -8.01 21.14
N GLN A 336 23.73 -9.25 21.64
CA GLN A 336 24.81 -9.90 22.41
C GLN A 336 25.51 -11.03 21.63
N GLU A 337 24.86 -11.56 20.60
CA GLU A 337 25.35 -12.68 19.79
C GLU A 337 25.18 -12.38 18.28
N PHE A 338 26.04 -13.00 17.46
CA PHE A 338 25.87 -13.06 16.01
C PHE A 338 24.77 -14.08 15.68
N LEU A 339 23.57 -13.58 15.36
CA LEU A 339 22.40 -14.41 15.09
C LEU A 339 21.62 -13.92 13.87
N PRO A 340 21.00 -14.84 13.11
CA PRO A 340 20.10 -14.50 12.02
C PRO A 340 18.77 -13.94 12.55
N SER A 341 18.02 -13.25 11.69
CA SER A 341 16.88 -12.43 12.14
C SER A 341 15.76 -13.26 12.75
N SER A 342 15.59 -14.50 12.30
CA SER A 342 14.61 -15.43 12.87
C SER A 342 14.95 -15.88 14.30
N ALA A 343 16.19 -15.72 14.73
CA ALA A 343 16.69 -16.07 16.06
C ALA A 343 16.99 -14.83 16.93
N SER A 344 16.58 -13.64 16.49
CA SER A 344 16.80 -12.37 17.20
C SER A 344 15.47 -11.65 17.51
N PRO A 345 14.63 -12.22 18.40
CA PRO A 345 13.34 -11.62 18.75
C PRO A 345 13.54 -10.31 19.55
N GLY A 346 12.65 -9.35 19.34
CA GLY A 346 12.65 -8.08 20.10
C GLY A 346 13.71 -7.06 19.66
N ILE A 347 14.50 -7.36 18.63
CA ILE A 347 15.47 -6.44 18.04
C ILE A 347 14.78 -5.53 17.01
N HIS A 348 14.97 -4.23 17.13
CA HIS A 348 14.46 -3.25 16.18
C HIS A 348 15.11 -3.41 14.81
N PRO A 349 14.37 -3.21 13.70
CA PRO A 349 15.00 -3.19 12.39
C PRO A 349 16.19 -2.24 12.35
N ALA A 350 17.32 -2.72 11.82
CA ALA A 350 18.50 -1.88 11.63
C ALA A 350 18.12 -0.61 10.83
N PRO A 351 18.59 0.58 11.25
CA PRO A 351 18.29 1.80 10.52
C PRO A 351 18.97 1.78 9.14
N ALA A 352 18.21 2.11 8.10
CA ALA A 352 18.79 2.37 6.79
C ALA A 352 19.69 3.60 6.87
N VAL A 353 20.97 3.45 6.52
CA VAL A 353 21.95 4.53 6.43
C VAL A 353 21.79 5.27 5.11
N THR A 354 21.43 4.55 4.05
CA THR A 354 21.07 5.13 2.76
C THR A 354 19.99 4.32 2.05
N GLY A 355 19.18 5.02 1.26
CA GLY A 355 18.26 4.48 0.28
C GLY A 355 18.43 5.28 -1.01
N LEU A 356 18.95 4.65 -2.05
CA LEU A 356 19.16 5.27 -3.35
C LEU A 356 18.21 4.66 -4.37
N ASN A 357 17.69 5.50 -5.28
CA ASN A 357 17.05 4.97 -6.48
C ASN A 357 18.10 4.20 -7.27
N PHE A 358 17.76 2.96 -7.61
CA PHE A 358 18.59 2.15 -8.49
C PHE A 358 18.27 2.52 -9.96
N PRO A 359 19.27 2.72 -10.82
CA PRO A 359 19.07 3.13 -12.21
C PRO A 359 18.03 2.27 -12.94
N GLU A 360 17.01 2.91 -13.50
CA GLU A 360 15.87 2.22 -14.11
C GLU A 360 16.25 1.50 -15.40
N GLU A 361 17.29 1.97 -16.09
CA GLU A 361 17.83 1.39 -17.31
C GLU A 361 18.51 0.04 -17.06
N TRP A 362 19.00 -0.23 -15.84
CA TRP A 362 19.67 -1.49 -15.51
C TRP A 362 18.66 -2.63 -15.37
N GLU A 363 18.99 -3.74 -16.01
CA GLU A 363 18.19 -4.94 -16.05
C GLU A 363 18.76 -5.99 -15.09
N ILE A 364 17.86 -6.73 -14.44
CA ILE A 364 18.21 -7.75 -13.46
C ILE A 364 17.65 -9.10 -13.93
N LEU A 365 18.52 -10.10 -14.05
CA LEU A 365 18.12 -11.50 -14.20
C LEU A 365 18.20 -12.18 -12.84
N ILE A 366 17.12 -12.85 -12.44
CA ILE A 366 17.07 -13.71 -11.26
C ILE A 366 16.91 -15.16 -11.74
N VAL A 367 17.81 -16.03 -11.30
CA VAL A 367 17.80 -17.46 -11.58
C VAL A 367 17.51 -18.21 -10.28
N ILE A 368 16.42 -18.97 -10.25
CA ILE A 368 16.00 -19.79 -9.11
C ILE A 368 16.19 -21.26 -9.52
N PRO A 369 17.28 -21.92 -9.09
CA PRO A 369 17.58 -23.30 -9.49
C PRO A 369 16.72 -24.32 -8.72
N GLU A 370 16.41 -25.47 -9.34
CA GLU A 370 15.75 -26.61 -8.72
C GLU A 370 16.60 -27.90 -8.82
N PRO A 371 16.57 -28.79 -7.80
CA PRO A 371 15.86 -28.66 -6.53
C PRO A 371 16.52 -27.62 -5.61
N LEU A 372 15.71 -26.99 -4.76
CA LEU A 372 16.18 -25.97 -3.84
C LEU A 372 16.95 -26.61 -2.68
N SER A 373 18.24 -26.31 -2.54
CA SER A 373 18.97 -26.50 -1.28
C SER A 373 18.88 -25.23 -0.45
N THR A 374 17.99 -25.22 0.54
CA THR A 374 17.79 -24.04 1.40
C THR A 374 18.50 -24.21 2.72
N VAL A 375 19.43 -23.32 3.04
CA VAL A 375 19.97 -23.17 4.40
C VAL A 375 19.04 -22.23 5.16
N SER A 376 18.39 -22.73 6.22
CA SER A 376 17.49 -21.91 7.04
C SER A 376 17.34 -22.44 8.47
N GLY A 377 16.94 -21.57 9.39
CA GLY A 377 16.62 -21.96 10.76
C GLY A 377 17.86 -22.42 11.51
N ALA A 378 17.84 -23.63 12.08
CA ALA A 378 18.92 -24.14 12.92
C ALA A 378 20.28 -24.23 12.20
N GLN A 379 20.28 -24.55 10.90
CA GLN A 379 21.51 -24.60 10.11
C GLN A 379 22.12 -23.22 9.92
N GLU A 380 21.30 -22.21 9.64
CA GLU A 380 21.72 -20.82 9.51
C GLU A 380 22.33 -20.31 10.83
N THR A 381 21.64 -20.57 11.96
CA THR A 381 22.15 -20.21 13.30
C THR A 381 23.50 -20.88 13.60
N ALA A 382 23.68 -22.15 13.24
CA ALA A 382 24.96 -22.84 13.43
C ALA A 382 26.08 -22.17 12.62
N ILE A 383 25.83 -21.82 11.35
CA ILE A 383 26.82 -21.17 10.50
C ILE A 383 27.23 -19.81 11.07
N PHE A 384 26.28 -18.98 11.53
CA PHE A 384 26.61 -17.71 12.18
C PHE A 384 27.54 -17.90 13.38
N ARG A 385 27.28 -18.91 14.23
CA ARG A 385 28.10 -19.21 15.40
C ARG A 385 29.48 -19.76 15.06
N GLU A 386 29.57 -20.60 14.02
CA GLU A 386 30.84 -21.19 13.58
C GLU A 386 31.73 -20.21 12.84
N SER A 387 31.13 -19.22 12.17
CA SER A 387 31.80 -18.39 11.16
C SER A 387 32.04 -16.95 11.60
N CYS A 388 31.48 -16.54 12.74
CA CYS A 388 31.69 -15.21 13.32
C CYS A 388 32.58 -15.29 14.57
N PRO A 389 33.44 -14.29 14.83
CA PRO A 389 33.60 -13.08 14.04
C PRO A 389 34.39 -13.30 12.74
N VAL A 390 34.00 -12.61 11.66
CA VAL A 390 34.79 -12.58 10.42
C VAL A 390 36.03 -11.69 10.58
N PRO A 391 37.09 -11.85 9.75
CA PRO A 391 38.30 -11.04 9.86
C PRO A 391 38.04 -9.54 9.66
N LEU A 392 38.61 -8.70 10.52
CA LEU A 392 38.42 -7.24 10.48
C LEU A 392 38.88 -6.60 9.16
N HIS A 393 39.92 -7.14 8.52
CA HIS A 393 40.40 -6.60 7.25
C HIS A 393 39.37 -6.80 6.12
N GLU A 394 38.62 -7.90 6.13
CA GLU A 394 37.53 -8.14 5.17
C GLU A 394 36.37 -7.19 5.40
N VAL A 395 35.99 -6.93 6.66
CA VAL A 395 34.96 -5.92 7.01
C VAL A 395 35.36 -4.53 6.52
N ARG A 396 36.60 -4.12 6.76
CA ARG A 396 37.13 -2.82 6.30
C ARG A 396 37.12 -2.72 4.78
N GLU A 397 37.43 -3.81 4.08
CA GLU A 397 37.37 -3.87 2.63
C GLU A 397 35.93 -3.77 2.12
N ILE A 398 34.96 -4.46 2.73
CA ILE A 398 33.54 -4.32 2.37
C ILE A 398 33.08 -2.87 2.55
N CYS A 399 33.40 -2.22 3.67
CA CYS A 399 33.07 -0.81 3.88
C CYS A 399 33.69 0.08 2.78
N HIS A 400 34.92 -0.19 2.38
CA HIS A 400 35.60 0.54 1.32
C HIS A 400 34.93 0.34 -0.04
N GLU A 401 34.61 -0.90 -0.42
CA GLU A 401 33.87 -1.22 -1.65
C GLU A 401 32.47 -0.57 -1.66
N VAL A 402 31.78 -0.54 -0.52
CA VAL A 402 30.46 0.09 -0.39
C VAL A 402 30.55 1.59 -0.63
N ILE A 403 31.42 2.29 0.10
CA ILE A 403 31.48 3.75 0.08
C ILE A 403 32.15 4.29 -1.19
N MET A 404 33.19 3.63 -1.69
CA MET A 404 34.01 4.16 -2.78
C MET A 404 33.63 3.64 -4.16
N ARG A 405 32.80 2.59 -4.26
CA ARG A 405 32.43 2.01 -5.57
C ARG A 405 30.94 1.71 -5.69
N LEU A 406 30.36 0.98 -4.75
CA LEU A 406 28.95 0.55 -4.84
C LEU A 406 28.00 1.76 -4.84
N LEU A 407 28.11 2.66 -3.85
CA LEU A 407 27.23 3.82 -3.76
C LEU A 407 27.49 4.84 -4.89
N PRO A 408 28.74 5.25 -5.17
CA PRO A 408 29.01 6.16 -6.29
C PRO A 408 28.59 5.58 -7.64
N GLY A 409 28.82 4.28 -7.89
CA GLY A 409 28.42 3.63 -9.14
C GLY A 409 26.91 3.71 -9.40
N VAL A 410 26.09 3.57 -8.35
CA VAL A 410 24.64 3.78 -8.46
C VAL A 410 24.30 5.25 -8.69
N MET A 411 24.92 6.18 -7.94
CA MET A 411 24.63 7.62 -8.04
C MET A 411 25.03 8.24 -9.38
N GLU A 412 26.11 7.75 -9.98
CA GLU A 412 26.67 8.23 -11.25
C GLU A 412 26.19 7.39 -12.44
N HIS A 413 25.36 6.37 -12.20
CA HIS A 413 24.91 5.41 -13.20
C HIS A 413 26.07 4.67 -13.91
N ASP A 414 27.20 4.49 -13.19
CA ASP A 414 28.34 3.69 -13.62
C ASP A 414 28.14 2.22 -13.23
N LEU A 415 27.65 1.45 -14.19
CA LEU A 415 27.33 0.03 -14.02
C LEU A 415 28.59 -0.82 -13.76
N ASP A 416 29.73 -0.47 -14.36
CA ASP A 416 30.97 -1.22 -14.21
C ASP A 416 31.57 -1.00 -12.82
N LEU A 417 31.53 0.24 -12.32
CA LEU A 417 31.95 0.58 -10.97
C LEU A 417 31.10 -0.13 -9.91
N PHE A 418 29.76 -0.07 -10.07
CA PHE A 418 28.82 -0.80 -9.22
C PHE A 418 29.07 -2.31 -9.29
N GLY A 419 29.18 -2.84 -10.51
CA GLY A 419 29.30 -4.28 -10.75
C GLY A 419 30.57 -4.86 -10.13
N ALA A 420 31.69 -4.14 -10.25
CA ALA A 420 32.95 -4.56 -9.66
C ALA A 420 32.92 -4.58 -8.13
N ALA A 421 32.21 -3.65 -7.49
CA ALA A 421 32.00 -3.66 -6.04
C ALA A 421 31.18 -4.88 -5.59
N VAL A 422 30.06 -5.16 -6.28
CA VAL A 422 29.22 -6.33 -5.99
C VAL A 422 30.03 -7.62 -6.13
N ASN A 423 30.78 -7.76 -7.24
CA ASN A 423 31.61 -8.93 -7.50
C ASN A 423 32.67 -9.11 -6.40
N ARG A 424 33.30 -8.03 -5.92
CA ARG A 424 34.29 -8.12 -4.83
C ARG A 424 33.65 -8.56 -3.52
N ILE A 425 32.49 -7.98 -3.17
CA ILE A 425 31.73 -8.34 -1.96
C ILE A 425 31.35 -9.83 -1.96
N GLN A 426 31.14 -10.45 -3.12
CA GLN A 426 30.86 -11.90 -3.18
C GLN A 426 32.04 -12.77 -2.73
N GLU A 427 33.28 -12.27 -2.75
CA GLU A 427 34.48 -13.07 -2.48
C GLU A 427 35.08 -12.85 -1.09
N ILE A 428 34.48 -12.00 -0.26
CA ILE A 428 35.02 -11.65 1.08
C ILE A 428 33.94 -11.68 2.17
N GLY A 429 34.38 -11.64 3.42
CA GLY A 429 33.52 -11.59 4.59
C GLY A 429 32.62 -12.82 4.69
N PHE A 430 31.45 -12.59 5.28
CA PHE A 430 30.47 -13.65 5.48
C PHE A 430 29.83 -14.13 4.17
N LYS A 431 29.84 -13.30 3.11
CA LYS A 431 29.29 -13.69 1.81
C LYS A 431 30.11 -14.80 1.15
N ARG A 432 31.45 -14.76 1.28
CA ARG A 432 32.31 -15.88 0.87
C ARG A 432 31.87 -17.18 1.55
N ILE A 433 31.59 -17.12 2.85
CA ILE A 433 31.15 -18.26 3.66
C ILE A 433 29.78 -18.76 3.18
N GLU A 434 28.81 -17.87 2.94
CA GLU A 434 27.50 -18.22 2.36
C GLU A 434 27.67 -18.96 1.02
N ARG A 435 28.58 -18.48 0.15
CA ARG A 435 28.86 -19.05 -1.19
C ARG A 435 29.56 -20.40 -1.14
N GLU A 436 30.55 -20.56 -0.25
CA GLU A 436 31.28 -21.83 -0.09
C GLU A 436 30.38 -22.98 0.39
N ARG A 437 29.25 -22.67 1.04
CA ARG A 437 28.25 -23.65 1.48
C ARG A 437 27.28 -24.08 0.38
N GLN A 438 27.26 -23.41 -0.77
CA GLN A 438 26.41 -23.77 -1.89
C GLN A 438 27.10 -24.76 -2.85
N PRO A 439 26.33 -25.58 -3.59
CA PRO A 439 26.86 -26.46 -4.62
C PRO A 439 27.73 -25.71 -5.64
N LEU A 440 28.80 -26.34 -6.12
CA LEU A 440 29.76 -25.74 -7.07
C LEU A 440 29.08 -25.12 -8.29
N HIS A 441 28.06 -25.78 -8.84
CA HIS A 441 27.36 -25.31 -10.04
C HIS A 441 26.65 -23.95 -9.85
N LEU A 442 26.29 -23.54 -8.63
CA LEU A 442 25.73 -22.21 -8.38
C LEU A 442 26.82 -21.13 -8.40
N ARG A 443 28.03 -21.45 -7.94
CA ARG A 443 29.20 -20.57 -8.04
C ARG A 443 29.68 -20.44 -9.49
N GLU A 444 29.61 -21.53 -10.26
CA GLU A 444 29.89 -21.51 -11.70
C GLU A 444 28.87 -20.66 -12.46
N LEU A 445 27.60 -20.66 -12.03
CA LEU A 445 26.55 -19.84 -12.64
C LEU A 445 26.83 -18.34 -12.54
N GLU A 446 27.32 -17.86 -11.40
CA GLU A 446 27.76 -16.45 -11.27
C GLU A 446 28.83 -16.09 -12.31
N SER A 447 29.85 -16.95 -12.46
CA SER A 447 30.94 -16.73 -13.42
C SER A 447 30.46 -16.83 -14.86
N CYS A 448 29.56 -17.76 -15.15
CA CYS A 448 28.93 -17.93 -16.45
C CYS A 448 28.15 -16.68 -16.86
N LEU A 449 27.35 -16.12 -15.95
CA LEU A 449 26.56 -14.91 -16.20
C LEU A 449 27.46 -13.70 -16.46
N ARG A 450 28.57 -13.53 -15.71
CA ARG A 450 29.55 -12.48 -15.98
C ARG A 450 30.22 -12.65 -17.35
N ASN A 451 30.65 -13.86 -17.68
CA ASN A 451 31.25 -14.16 -18.99
C ASN A 451 30.27 -13.95 -20.15
N ALA A 452 28.97 -14.08 -19.90
CA ALA A 452 27.91 -13.81 -20.87
C ALA A 452 27.59 -12.31 -21.02
N GLY A 453 28.19 -11.43 -20.22
CA GLY A 453 28.10 -9.98 -20.35
C GLY A 453 27.44 -9.24 -19.18
N ALA A 454 27.13 -9.91 -18.07
CA ALA A 454 26.65 -9.22 -16.87
C ALA A 454 27.79 -8.43 -16.21
N ALA A 455 27.51 -7.18 -15.81
CA ALA A 455 28.48 -6.36 -15.07
C ALA A 455 28.76 -6.96 -13.69
N CYS A 456 27.73 -7.54 -13.05
CA CYS A 456 27.91 -8.37 -11.87
C CYS A 456 26.94 -9.54 -11.81
N ALA A 457 27.34 -10.54 -11.03
CA ALA A 457 26.49 -11.65 -10.63
C ALA A 457 26.86 -12.08 -9.22
N GLY A 458 25.87 -12.51 -8.45
CA GLY A 458 26.06 -12.93 -7.07
C GLY A 458 24.89 -13.73 -6.51
N MET A 459 25.04 -14.17 -5.27
CA MET A 459 24.02 -14.94 -4.55
C MET A 459 23.26 -14.09 -3.54
N SER A 460 21.94 -14.27 -3.48
CA SER A 460 21.08 -13.54 -2.55
C SER A 460 21.00 -14.24 -1.18
N SER A 461 21.72 -13.70 -0.20
CA SER A 461 21.87 -14.29 1.16
C SER A 461 22.26 -15.79 1.10
N PHE A 462 21.69 -16.61 1.99
CA PHE A 462 21.85 -18.07 2.06
C PHE A 462 21.01 -18.86 1.05
N GLY A 463 20.22 -18.17 0.23
CA GLY A 463 19.36 -18.81 -0.75
C GLY A 463 20.14 -19.26 -2.00
N PRO A 464 19.63 -20.27 -2.74
CA PRO A 464 20.25 -20.70 -3.99
C PRO A 464 20.00 -19.74 -5.15
N VAL A 465 19.29 -18.62 -4.93
CA VAL A 465 19.05 -17.60 -5.96
C VAL A 465 20.36 -16.93 -6.35
N VAL A 466 20.66 -17.01 -7.65
CA VAL A 466 21.71 -16.23 -8.30
C VAL A 466 21.06 -15.10 -9.07
N TYR A 467 21.57 -13.89 -8.91
CA TYR A 467 21.15 -12.72 -9.69
C TYR A 467 22.30 -12.24 -10.56
N ALA A 468 21.96 -11.54 -11.65
CA ALA A 468 22.90 -10.81 -12.48
C ALA A 468 22.33 -9.44 -12.84
N VAL A 469 23.19 -8.42 -12.91
CA VAL A 469 22.82 -7.06 -13.33
C VAL A 469 23.56 -6.71 -14.62
N SER A 470 22.83 -6.15 -15.57
CA SER A 470 23.37 -5.74 -16.87
C SER A 470 22.66 -4.49 -17.39
N GLY A 471 23.32 -3.73 -18.27
CA GLY A 471 22.68 -2.61 -18.97
C GLY A 471 21.81 -3.05 -20.15
N SER A 472 22.02 -4.29 -20.64
CA SER A 472 21.23 -4.90 -21.71
C SER A 472 21.50 -6.42 -21.81
N GLY A 473 20.79 -7.10 -22.70
CA GLY A 473 21.18 -8.44 -23.14
C GLY A 473 20.79 -9.58 -22.19
N LEU A 474 19.71 -9.43 -21.42
CA LEU A 474 19.19 -10.50 -20.55
C LEU A 474 18.92 -11.82 -21.30
N ASP A 475 18.57 -11.78 -22.59
CA ASP A 475 18.42 -12.98 -23.43
C ASP A 475 19.70 -13.83 -23.48
N ARG A 476 20.86 -13.17 -23.61
CA ARG A 476 22.17 -13.85 -23.67
C ARG A 476 22.53 -14.45 -22.32
N LEU A 477 22.25 -13.72 -21.24
CA LEU A 477 22.48 -14.19 -19.87
C LEU A 477 21.61 -15.40 -19.55
N GLU A 478 20.33 -15.33 -19.91
CA GLU A 478 19.39 -16.44 -19.71
C GLU A 478 19.79 -17.67 -20.53
N ALA A 479 20.18 -17.50 -21.81
CA ALA A 479 20.67 -18.59 -22.64
C ALA A 479 21.91 -19.25 -22.04
N ALA A 480 22.91 -18.47 -21.61
CA ALA A 480 24.12 -19.00 -20.99
C ALA A 480 23.82 -19.76 -19.69
N ALA A 481 22.91 -19.24 -18.86
CA ALA A 481 22.48 -19.91 -17.64
C ALA A 481 21.72 -21.22 -17.93
N ARG A 482 20.86 -21.25 -18.95
CA ARG A 482 20.16 -22.46 -19.40
C ARG A 482 21.15 -23.51 -19.89
N ASP A 483 22.15 -23.12 -20.67
CA ASP A 483 23.19 -24.02 -21.18
C ASP A 483 24.00 -24.64 -20.03
N LEU A 484 24.41 -23.84 -19.04
CA LEU A 484 25.16 -24.33 -17.87
C LEU A 484 24.31 -25.28 -17.00
N LEU A 485 23.05 -24.93 -16.76
CA LEU A 485 22.15 -25.74 -15.93
C LEU A 485 21.70 -27.01 -16.67
N GLY A 486 21.73 -27.00 -18.00
CA GLY A 486 21.41 -28.14 -18.86
C GLY A 486 19.99 -28.64 -18.63
N LYS A 487 19.85 -29.91 -18.21
CA LYS A 487 18.54 -30.54 -17.92
C LYS A 487 17.96 -30.18 -16.55
N LYS A 488 18.69 -29.44 -15.70
CA LYS A 488 18.18 -29.03 -14.38
C LYS A 488 17.10 -27.98 -14.56
N GLN A 489 16.02 -28.08 -13.79
CA GLN A 489 14.95 -27.09 -13.83
C GLN A 489 15.40 -25.82 -13.10
N ALA A 490 15.05 -24.66 -13.66
CA ALA A 490 15.23 -23.37 -13.01
C ALA A 490 14.17 -22.40 -13.49
N ALA A 491 13.70 -21.54 -12.59
CA ALA A 491 12.86 -20.40 -12.94
C ALA A 491 13.74 -19.19 -13.26
N PHE A 492 13.45 -18.53 -14.36
CA PHE A 492 14.13 -17.32 -14.81
C PHE A 492 13.16 -16.15 -14.70
N ILE A 493 13.56 -15.09 -14.00
CA ILE A 493 12.76 -13.88 -13.83
C ILE A 493 13.60 -12.70 -14.31
N ARG A 494 13.12 -12.06 -15.38
CA ARG A 494 13.64 -10.78 -15.86
C ARG A 494 12.90 -9.68 -15.14
N THR A 495 13.62 -8.77 -14.50
CA THR A 495 13.05 -7.70 -13.69
C THR A 495 13.94 -6.47 -13.73
N ARG A 496 13.43 -5.39 -13.14
CA ARG A 496 14.20 -4.20 -12.78
C ARG A 496 14.12 -3.99 -11.27
N ALA A 497 14.82 -2.98 -10.77
CA ALA A 497 14.69 -2.54 -9.40
C ALA A 497 13.32 -1.87 -9.16
N ASP A 498 12.81 -2.04 -7.95
CA ASP A 498 11.63 -1.33 -7.46
C ASP A 498 12.09 -0.16 -6.61
N ASN A 499 11.85 1.08 -7.05
CA ASN A 499 12.23 2.32 -6.33
C ASN A 499 11.07 2.95 -5.55
N HIS A 500 10.03 2.17 -5.23
CA HIS A 500 8.79 2.70 -4.63
C HIS A 500 8.30 1.92 -3.41
N GLY A 501 8.76 0.69 -3.19
CA GLY A 501 8.35 -0.15 -2.08
C GLY A 501 6.97 -0.78 -2.27
N ALA A 502 6.25 -0.93 -1.17
CA ALA A 502 4.95 -1.59 -1.14
C ALA A 502 3.83 -0.67 -1.64
N ILE A 503 2.99 -1.21 -2.50
CA ILE A 503 1.78 -0.55 -3.00
C ILE A 503 0.60 -0.99 -2.13
N VAL A 504 -0.09 -0.03 -1.54
CA VAL A 504 -1.29 -0.24 -0.72
C VAL A 504 -2.47 0.45 -1.39
N ARG A 505 -3.61 -0.25 -1.51
CA ARG A 505 -4.85 0.31 -2.07
C ARG A 505 -6.06 -0.18 -1.27
N HIS A 506 -6.99 0.71 -0.98
CA HIS A 506 -8.32 0.32 -0.50
C HIS A 506 -9.16 -0.17 -1.70
N LEU A 507 -9.90 -1.27 -1.51
CA LEU A 507 -10.63 -1.98 -2.58
C LEU A 507 -12.12 -1.63 -2.61
#